data_AF-A0A2I1G1R1-F1
#
_entry.id   AF-A0A2I1G1R1-F1
#
_cell.length_a   1.000
_cell.length_b   1.000
_cell.length_c   1.000
_cell.angle_alpha   90.00
_cell.angle_beta   90.00
_cell.angle_gamma   90.00
#
_symmetry.space_group_name_H-M   'P 1'
#
loop_
_entity.id
_entity.type
_entity.pdbx_description
1 polymer ?
#
loop_
_entity_poly.entity_id
_entity_poly.type
_entity_poly.pdbx_seq_one_letter_code
_entity_poly.pdbx_strand_id
1 'polypeptide(L)'
;MSKNKRSYKKLGSPPSQNSKKIKLSPSNHAPTCDDSTCTGCDVSEIEIVFTTEDGQGEIELSPVKLLHLALEESSKESSQEHGGGVAKRLFDMALEGFDKLLKKEEKEFESKEETVKDKEKEEETRPKVATKQTRCQYATCCVAFGIYLPFVEYIRKGVEIFKQITAEDVCYYDAWIGLGRARISLAKIEREMTQQSDLSEEEEKESSITEQNSYNLATDALDKGLSILRSKDKDKYMTESILVAKDLKEYALSINHSKFNDYTQKILSQAINYLQTCYELDSKKLDQNNFAQGIWGSCLYYLAKLKTNQDSNDYIREFKLLLNSAIEKLLKAYNDSLEKDRFTEILGQAYILKTTIESDEEQIIEAYDKGLECLKEAYKLFPDNENLRDQLVTLDVFDSNSGNEDLEEGEEDEEEEE
;
A
#
# COMPACT_ATOMS: atom_id res chain seq x y z
N MET A 1 14.50 -21.95 -51.97
CA MET A 1 14.22 -23.07 -51.04
C MET A 1 15.48 -23.38 -50.25
N SER A 2 15.54 -23.01 -48.97
CA SER A 2 16.21 -23.79 -47.91
C SER A 2 15.93 -23.11 -46.57
N LYS A 3 15.48 -23.91 -45.60
CA LYS A 3 15.24 -23.52 -44.21
C LYS A 3 16.58 -23.38 -43.50
N ASN A 4 16.74 -22.37 -42.64
CA ASN A 4 17.54 -22.58 -41.43
C ASN A 4 17.09 -21.72 -40.25
N LYS A 5 17.01 -22.40 -39.10
CA LYS A 5 16.57 -21.93 -37.79
C LYS A 5 17.60 -20.97 -37.17
N ARG A 6 17.12 -19.98 -36.41
CA ARG A 6 17.80 -19.52 -35.19
C ARG A 6 16.80 -19.42 -34.04
N SER A 7 17.13 -20.15 -32.99
CA SER A 7 16.43 -20.25 -31.71
C SER A 7 17.04 -19.23 -30.76
N TYR A 8 16.22 -18.36 -30.15
CA TYR A 8 16.63 -17.62 -28.97
C TYR A 8 16.10 -18.33 -27.73
N LYS A 9 17.03 -18.92 -26.95
CA LYS A 9 16.76 -19.40 -25.59
C LYS A 9 16.49 -18.17 -24.71
N LYS A 10 15.23 -17.96 -24.30
CA LYS A 10 14.92 -17.13 -23.13
C LYS A 10 15.23 -17.97 -21.87
N LEU A 11 16.13 -17.47 -21.06
CA LEU A 11 16.48 -18.03 -19.76
C LEU A 11 15.29 -17.87 -18.80
N GLY A 12 14.93 -19.00 -18.18
CA GLY A 12 14.12 -19.20 -16.97
C GLY A 12 13.24 -18.06 -16.48
N SER A 13 11.98 -18.05 -16.91
CA SER A 13 10.88 -17.54 -16.08
C SER A 13 10.40 -18.67 -15.15
N PRO A 14 10.07 -18.41 -13.87
CA PRO A 14 9.45 -19.40 -13.00
C PRO A 14 8.04 -19.77 -13.51
N PRO A 15 7.50 -20.94 -13.16
CA PRO A 15 6.31 -21.50 -13.81
C PRO A 15 5.04 -20.67 -13.55
N SER A 16 4.51 -20.16 -14.66
CA SER A 16 3.09 -19.97 -15.05
C SER A 16 2.04 -19.85 -13.94
N GLN A 17 1.40 -18.67 -13.93
CA GLN A 17 0.23 -18.34 -13.14
C GLN A 17 -1.05 -18.91 -13.79
N ASN A 18 -1.95 -19.49 -12.99
CA ASN A 18 -3.29 -19.92 -13.41
C ASN A 18 -3.99 -18.81 -14.21
N SER A 19 -4.55 -19.17 -15.37
CA SER A 19 -5.25 -18.23 -16.25
C SER A 19 -6.62 -17.83 -15.68
N LYS A 20 -6.82 -16.53 -15.43
CA LYS A 20 -8.12 -15.94 -15.06
C LYS A 20 -9.00 -15.82 -16.31
N LYS A 21 -10.26 -16.26 -16.27
CA LYS A 21 -11.29 -15.90 -17.28
C LYS A 21 -12.45 -15.22 -16.57
N ILE A 22 -12.62 -13.92 -16.85
CA ILE A 22 -13.77 -13.15 -16.38
C ILE A 22 -14.89 -13.40 -17.40
N LYS A 23 -16.02 -13.94 -16.94
CA LYS A 23 -17.21 -14.10 -17.78
C LYS A 23 -18.18 -12.97 -17.42
N LEU A 24 -18.13 -11.88 -18.18
CA LEU A 24 -19.13 -10.83 -18.08
C LEU A 24 -20.42 -11.33 -18.73
N SER A 25 -21.53 -11.31 -18.01
CA SER A 25 -22.84 -11.55 -18.59
C SER A 25 -23.13 -10.45 -19.64
N PRO A 26 -23.75 -10.78 -20.79
CA PRO A 26 -24.12 -9.77 -21.77
C PRO A 26 -25.10 -8.75 -21.14
N SER A 27 -24.95 -7.48 -21.52
CA SER A 27 -25.63 -6.31 -20.94
C SER A 27 -27.13 -6.57 -20.75
N ASN A 28 -27.57 -6.64 -19.51
CA ASN A 28 -28.98 -6.64 -19.19
C ASN A 28 -29.34 -5.28 -18.60
N HIS A 29 -30.48 -4.78 -19.03
CA HIS A 29 -31.15 -3.68 -18.36
C HIS A 29 -32.06 -4.30 -17.30
N ALA A 30 -32.23 -3.64 -16.15
CA ALA A 30 -33.33 -3.99 -15.26
C ALA A 30 -34.64 -3.97 -16.07
N PRO A 31 -35.61 -4.88 -15.84
CA PRO A 31 -36.84 -4.99 -16.66
C PRO A 31 -37.70 -3.71 -16.71
N THR A 32 -37.38 -2.71 -15.88
CA THR A 32 -38.05 -1.42 -15.74
C THR A 32 -37.23 -0.25 -16.28
N CYS A 33 -36.12 -0.51 -16.97
CA CYS A 33 -35.20 0.51 -17.46
C CYS A 33 -35.56 0.85 -18.92
N ASP A 34 -36.33 1.92 -19.10
CA ASP A 34 -36.84 2.39 -20.40
C ASP A 34 -35.94 3.46 -21.05
N ASP A 35 -34.74 3.70 -20.49
CA ASP A 35 -33.81 4.72 -20.98
C ASP A 35 -32.92 4.17 -22.10
N SER A 36 -33.14 4.68 -23.32
CA SER A 36 -32.38 4.31 -24.53
C SER A 36 -30.92 4.77 -24.53
N THR A 37 -30.51 5.61 -23.58
CA THR A 37 -29.12 6.06 -23.40
C THR A 37 -28.42 5.38 -22.22
N CYS A 38 -29.13 4.52 -21.48
CA CYS A 38 -28.53 3.74 -20.42
C CYS A 38 -27.52 2.74 -21.01
N THR A 39 -26.31 2.71 -20.48
CA THR A 39 -25.24 1.78 -20.92
C THR A 39 -25.17 0.49 -20.07
N GLY A 40 -26.11 0.31 -19.13
CA GLY A 40 -26.21 -0.84 -18.23
C GLY A 40 -26.70 -0.42 -16.84
N CYS A 41 -27.97 -0.70 -16.53
CA CYS A 41 -28.63 -0.39 -15.24
C CYS A 41 -28.85 -1.63 -14.37
N ASP A 42 -28.55 -2.83 -14.91
CA ASP A 42 -28.49 -4.05 -14.12
C ASP A 42 -27.06 -4.17 -13.57
N VAL A 43 -26.90 -4.11 -12.26
CA VAL A 43 -25.64 -4.44 -11.60
C VAL A 43 -25.50 -5.96 -11.70
N SER A 44 -25.10 -6.46 -12.87
CA SER A 44 -24.86 -7.88 -13.06
C SER A 44 -23.80 -8.35 -12.06
N GLU A 45 -24.14 -9.35 -11.24
CA GLU A 45 -23.19 -9.99 -10.33
C GLU A 45 -22.00 -10.53 -11.14
N ILE A 46 -20.79 -10.02 -10.87
CA ILE A 46 -19.57 -10.53 -11.52
C ILE A 46 -19.36 -11.97 -11.05
N GLU A 47 -19.45 -12.92 -11.98
CA GLU A 47 -19.13 -14.31 -11.73
C GLU A 47 -17.66 -14.58 -12.09
N ILE A 48 -16.87 -14.99 -11.09
CA ILE A 48 -15.45 -15.33 -11.28
C ILE A 48 -15.30 -16.84 -11.16
N VAL A 49 -14.83 -17.47 -12.24
CA VAL A 49 -14.52 -18.90 -12.29
C VAL A 49 -13.04 -19.06 -12.60
N PHE A 50 -12.35 -19.88 -11.80
CA PHE A 50 -10.95 -20.23 -12.03
C PHE A 50 -10.90 -21.57 -12.75
N THR A 51 -10.11 -21.66 -13.82
CA THR A 51 -9.97 -22.90 -14.60
C THR A 51 -8.53 -23.42 -14.58
N THR A 52 -8.38 -24.73 -14.84
CA THR A 52 -7.10 -25.38 -15.13
C THR A 52 -6.41 -24.76 -16.35
N GLU A 53 -5.09 -24.97 -16.49
CA GLU A 53 -4.30 -24.40 -17.60
C GLU A 53 -4.81 -24.85 -18.99
N ASP A 54 -5.41 -26.04 -19.07
CA ASP A 54 -6.06 -26.55 -20.28
C ASP A 54 -7.49 -26.02 -20.50
N GLY A 55 -8.03 -25.26 -19.54
CA GLY A 55 -9.35 -24.64 -19.57
C GLY A 55 -10.52 -25.62 -19.48
N GLN A 56 -10.26 -26.89 -19.12
CA GLN A 56 -11.25 -27.96 -19.13
C GLN A 56 -11.86 -28.28 -17.76
N GLY A 57 -11.26 -27.82 -16.66
CA GLY A 57 -11.76 -28.03 -15.31
C GLY A 57 -11.83 -26.73 -14.50
N GLU A 58 -12.77 -26.66 -13.57
CA GLU A 58 -12.86 -25.59 -12.58
C GLU A 58 -11.95 -25.90 -11.38
N ILE A 59 -11.28 -24.88 -10.85
CA ILE A 59 -10.40 -24.97 -9.67
C ILE A 59 -10.98 -24.11 -8.56
N GLU A 60 -11.09 -24.67 -7.36
CA GLU A 60 -11.36 -23.89 -6.15
C GLU A 60 -10.04 -23.37 -5.57
N LEU A 61 -9.92 -22.06 -5.41
CA LEU A 61 -8.73 -21.43 -4.82
C LEU A 61 -8.88 -21.35 -3.29
N SER A 62 -7.75 -21.41 -2.59
CA SER A 62 -7.75 -21.18 -1.15
C SER A 62 -8.13 -19.72 -0.82
N PRO A 63 -8.74 -19.45 0.35
CA PRO A 63 -9.11 -18.09 0.77
C PRO A 63 -7.90 -17.12 0.76
N VAL A 64 -6.73 -17.62 1.15
CA VAL A 64 -5.47 -16.85 1.11
C VAL A 64 -5.11 -16.47 -0.32
N LYS A 65 -5.26 -17.37 -1.29
CA LYS A 65 -4.92 -17.06 -2.68
C LYS A 65 -5.92 -16.06 -3.27
N LEU A 66 -7.21 -16.18 -2.93
CA LEU A 66 -8.24 -15.21 -3.32
C LEU A 66 -7.93 -13.81 -2.78
N LEU A 67 -7.53 -13.69 -1.51
CA LEU A 67 -7.10 -12.42 -0.92
C LEU A 67 -5.93 -11.79 -1.70
N HIS A 68 -4.91 -12.57 -2.06
CA HIS A 68 -3.78 -12.03 -2.85
C HIS A 68 -4.23 -11.53 -4.22
N LEU A 69 -5.14 -12.25 -4.89
CA LEU A 69 -5.69 -11.80 -6.17
C LEU A 69 -6.55 -10.55 -6.00
N ALA A 70 -7.34 -10.45 -4.93
CA ALA A 70 -8.15 -9.28 -4.63
C ALA A 70 -7.27 -8.02 -4.47
N LEU A 71 -6.16 -8.13 -3.74
CA LEU A 71 -5.19 -7.06 -3.57
C LEU A 71 -4.55 -6.64 -4.91
N GLU A 72 -4.17 -7.61 -5.75
CA GLU A 72 -3.56 -7.34 -7.06
C GLU A 72 -4.54 -6.64 -8.02
N GLU A 73 -5.81 -7.05 -8.05
CA GLU A 73 -6.83 -6.40 -8.86
C GLU A 73 -7.18 -5.01 -8.31
N SER A 74 -7.25 -4.86 -6.98
CA SER A 74 -7.55 -3.56 -6.36
C SER A 74 -6.53 -2.47 -6.72
N SER A 75 -5.27 -2.83 -6.99
CA SER A 75 -4.24 -1.87 -7.40
C SER A 75 -4.32 -1.45 -8.87
N LYS A 76 -5.15 -2.12 -9.68
CA LYS A 76 -5.30 -1.88 -11.12
C LYS A 76 -6.66 -1.28 -11.47
N GLU A 77 -7.61 -1.37 -10.55
CA GLU A 77 -9.00 -0.99 -10.75
C GLU A 77 -9.12 0.54 -10.85
N SER A 78 -9.87 1.00 -11.85
CA SER A 78 -10.15 2.43 -11.99
C SER A 78 -11.16 2.89 -10.94
N SER A 79 -11.21 4.19 -10.66
CA SER A 79 -12.20 4.77 -9.74
C SER A 79 -13.65 4.49 -10.14
N GLN A 80 -13.91 4.21 -11.42
CA GLN A 80 -15.25 3.89 -11.95
C GLN A 80 -15.68 2.44 -11.66
N GLU A 81 -14.73 1.52 -11.49
CA GLU A 81 -15.01 0.10 -11.19
C GLU A 81 -14.97 -0.21 -9.68
N HIS A 82 -14.47 0.74 -8.89
CA HIS A 82 -14.29 0.60 -7.46
C HIS A 82 -15.60 0.27 -6.73
N GLY A 83 -15.63 -0.85 -5.99
CA GLY A 83 -16.81 -1.31 -5.25
C GLY A 83 -17.90 -2.00 -6.07
N GLY A 84 -17.72 -2.15 -7.38
CA GLY A 84 -18.55 -2.98 -8.25
C GLY A 84 -17.76 -4.03 -9.04
N GLY A 85 -16.43 -3.94 -9.09
CA GLY A 85 -15.58 -4.71 -9.97
C GLY A 85 -15.03 -6.02 -9.39
N VAL A 86 -14.04 -6.57 -10.12
CA VAL A 86 -13.46 -7.91 -9.88
C VAL A 86 -12.82 -7.99 -8.50
N ALA A 87 -12.18 -6.91 -8.03
CA ALA A 87 -11.49 -6.89 -6.74
C ALA A 87 -12.47 -7.12 -5.58
N LYS A 88 -13.63 -6.43 -5.58
CA LYS A 88 -14.68 -6.65 -4.58
C LYS A 88 -15.13 -8.12 -4.55
N ARG A 89 -15.42 -8.70 -5.72
CA ARG A 89 -15.90 -10.09 -5.78
C ARG A 89 -14.85 -11.08 -5.24
N LEU A 90 -13.57 -10.85 -5.52
CA LEU A 90 -12.47 -11.66 -4.97
C LEU A 90 -12.37 -11.55 -3.45
N PHE A 91 -12.59 -10.36 -2.88
CA PHE A 91 -12.68 -10.18 -1.43
C PHE A 91 -13.88 -10.92 -0.83
N ASP A 92 -15.06 -10.80 -1.43
CA ASP A 92 -16.26 -11.50 -0.98
C ASP A 92 -16.02 -13.03 -0.96
N MET A 93 -15.47 -13.59 -2.04
CA MET A 93 -15.11 -15.01 -2.12
C MET A 93 -14.07 -15.41 -1.06
N ALA A 94 -13.07 -14.56 -0.79
CA ALA A 94 -12.07 -14.82 0.24
C ALA A 94 -12.69 -14.85 1.65
N LEU A 95 -13.56 -13.88 1.97
CA LEU A 95 -14.26 -13.79 3.26
C LEU A 95 -15.18 -15.00 3.47
N GLU A 96 -15.99 -15.37 2.47
CA GLU A 96 -16.82 -16.58 2.53
C GLU A 96 -15.98 -17.85 2.72
N GLY A 97 -14.84 -17.92 2.03
CA GLY A 97 -13.89 -19.02 2.14
C GLY A 97 -13.31 -19.15 3.54
N PHE A 98 -12.91 -18.04 4.18
CA PHE A 98 -12.44 -18.05 5.56
C PHE A 98 -13.56 -18.40 6.54
N ASP A 99 -14.78 -17.89 6.37
CA ASP A 99 -15.92 -18.23 7.22
C ASP A 99 -16.23 -19.74 7.21
N LYS A 100 -16.17 -20.37 6.03
CA LYS A 100 -16.30 -21.83 5.89
C LYS A 100 -15.17 -22.56 6.60
N LEU A 101 -13.94 -22.07 6.47
CA LEU A 101 -12.75 -22.70 7.04
C LEU A 101 -12.75 -22.63 8.57
N LEU A 102 -13.13 -21.48 9.15
CA LEU A 102 -13.31 -21.30 10.59
C LEU A 102 -14.35 -22.29 11.16
N LYS A 103 -15.53 -22.35 10.54
CA LYS A 103 -16.60 -23.29 10.94
C LYS A 103 -16.18 -24.75 10.84
N LYS A 104 -15.36 -25.09 9.83
CA LYS A 104 -14.84 -26.46 9.65
C LYS A 104 -13.87 -26.82 10.77
N GLU A 105 -12.92 -25.94 11.08
CA GLU A 105 -11.94 -26.16 12.15
C GLU A 105 -12.61 -26.30 13.53
N GLU A 106 -13.64 -25.50 13.81
CA GLU A 106 -14.45 -25.60 15.02
C GLU A 106 -15.12 -26.98 15.15
N LYS A 107 -15.78 -27.46 14.09
CA LYS A 107 -16.43 -28.78 14.06
C LYS A 107 -15.45 -29.94 14.19
N GLU A 108 -14.29 -29.86 13.53
CA GLU A 108 -13.26 -30.89 13.65
C GLU A 108 -12.72 -30.99 15.09
N PHE A 109 -12.65 -29.87 15.81
CA PHE A 109 -12.30 -29.86 17.24
C PHE A 109 -13.36 -30.55 18.11
N GLU A 110 -14.64 -30.26 17.87
CA GLU A 110 -15.76 -30.89 18.61
C GLU A 110 -15.79 -32.41 18.43
N SER A 111 -15.60 -32.89 17.21
CA SER A 111 -15.59 -34.33 16.91
C SER A 111 -14.43 -35.09 17.57
N LYS A 112 -13.25 -34.45 17.70
CA LYS A 112 -12.09 -35.04 18.38
C LYS A 112 -12.28 -35.12 19.89
N GLU A 113 -12.90 -34.10 20.50
CA GLU A 113 -13.23 -34.14 21.93
C GLU A 113 -14.28 -35.21 22.27
N GLU A 114 -15.29 -35.42 21.41
CA GLU A 114 -16.27 -36.50 21.63
C GLU A 114 -15.62 -37.88 21.62
N THR A 115 -14.62 -38.11 20.77
CA THR A 115 -13.83 -39.37 20.79
C THR A 115 -12.86 -39.49 21.97
N VAL A 116 -12.46 -38.37 22.59
CA VAL A 116 -11.51 -38.37 23.73
C VAL A 116 -12.25 -38.43 25.07
N LYS A 117 -13.50 -37.97 25.17
CA LYS A 117 -14.31 -38.06 26.40
C LYS A 117 -14.64 -39.48 26.86
N ASP A 118 -14.41 -40.49 26.02
CA ASP A 118 -14.45 -41.91 26.41
C ASP A 118 -13.18 -42.39 27.13
N LYS A 119 -12.13 -41.56 27.22
CA LYS A 119 -10.89 -41.85 27.96
C LYS A 119 -10.38 -40.63 28.72
N GLU A 120 -10.67 -40.68 30.02
CA GLU A 120 -10.03 -39.93 31.11
C GLU A 120 -10.40 -38.44 31.26
N LYS A 121 -10.90 -38.13 32.47
CA LYS A 121 -11.19 -36.80 32.98
C LYS A 121 -9.89 -36.22 33.53
N GLU A 122 -9.38 -35.20 32.87
CA GLU A 122 -8.75 -34.00 33.45
C GLU A 122 -8.12 -33.22 32.29
N GLU A 123 -8.77 -32.18 31.80
CA GLU A 123 -8.03 -31.15 31.07
C GLU A 123 -8.71 -29.78 31.19
N GLU A 124 -7.88 -28.81 31.54
CA GLU A 124 -8.16 -27.38 31.55
C GLU A 124 -8.91 -26.96 30.29
N THR A 125 -9.95 -26.15 30.49
CA THR A 125 -10.73 -25.45 29.47
C THR A 125 -9.85 -24.60 28.57
N ARG A 126 -9.21 -25.20 27.56
CA ARG A 126 -8.69 -24.46 26.41
C ARG A 126 -9.87 -24.10 25.50
N PRO A 127 -10.01 -22.83 25.10
CA PRO A 127 -11.15 -22.41 24.31
C PRO A 127 -11.15 -23.12 22.94
N LYS A 128 -12.34 -23.60 22.55
CA LYS A 128 -12.63 -24.26 21.27
C LYS A 128 -12.59 -23.22 20.15
N VAL A 129 -11.43 -23.02 19.55
CA VAL A 129 -11.27 -21.98 18.53
C VAL A 129 -10.45 -22.51 17.36
N ALA A 130 -10.84 -22.11 16.16
CA ALA A 130 -10.04 -22.24 14.95
C ALA A 130 -8.57 -21.82 15.16
N THR A 131 -7.68 -22.36 14.34
CA THR A 131 -6.23 -22.14 14.47
C THR A 131 -5.90 -20.65 14.45
N LYS A 132 -4.89 -20.26 15.23
CA LYS A 132 -4.42 -18.86 15.28
C LYS A 132 -4.02 -18.35 13.89
N GLN A 133 -3.44 -19.22 13.06
CA GLN A 133 -3.06 -18.88 11.69
C GLN A 133 -4.28 -18.55 10.83
N THR A 134 -5.31 -19.39 10.82
CA THR A 134 -6.55 -19.13 10.09
C THR A 134 -7.21 -17.83 10.55
N ARG A 135 -7.34 -17.64 11.87
CA ARG A 135 -7.92 -16.41 12.44
C ARG A 135 -7.10 -15.17 12.07
N CYS A 136 -5.78 -15.26 12.10
CA CYS A 136 -4.88 -14.17 11.70
C CYS A 136 -5.07 -13.81 10.22
N GLN A 137 -5.13 -14.81 9.33
CA GLN A 137 -5.36 -14.59 7.90
C GLN A 137 -6.75 -14.02 7.60
N TYR A 138 -7.77 -14.48 8.32
CA TYR A 138 -9.12 -13.92 8.23
C TYR A 138 -9.19 -12.47 8.70
N ALA A 139 -8.51 -12.14 9.81
CA ALA A 139 -8.40 -10.77 10.30
C ALA A 139 -7.71 -9.86 9.27
N THR A 140 -6.62 -10.33 8.65
CA THR A 140 -5.97 -9.63 7.54
C THR A 140 -6.93 -9.41 6.36
N CYS A 141 -7.73 -10.42 6.00
CA CYS A 141 -8.74 -10.29 4.95
C CYS A 141 -9.82 -9.25 5.29
N CYS A 142 -10.32 -9.26 6.53
CA CYS A 142 -11.28 -8.26 7.01
C CYS A 142 -10.71 -6.84 6.90
N VAL A 143 -9.47 -6.62 7.36
CA VAL A 143 -8.82 -5.31 7.30
C VAL A 143 -8.60 -4.88 5.86
N ALA A 144 -8.07 -5.76 5.00
CA ALA A 144 -7.83 -5.43 3.59
C ALA A 144 -9.13 -5.06 2.87
N PHE A 145 -10.21 -5.80 3.09
CA PHE A 145 -11.52 -5.49 2.51
C PHE A 145 -12.07 -4.17 3.05
N GLY A 146 -11.96 -3.92 4.36
CA GLY A 146 -12.40 -2.69 5.00
C GLY A 146 -11.57 -1.46 4.63
N ILE A 147 -10.34 -1.64 4.11
CA ILE A 147 -9.54 -0.56 3.50
C ILE A 147 -9.97 -0.34 2.06
N TYR A 148 -10.13 -1.42 1.29
CA TYR A 148 -10.54 -1.36 -0.11
C TYR A 148 -11.90 -0.71 -0.26
N LEU A 149 -12.91 -1.15 0.50
CA LEU A 149 -14.15 -0.42 0.70
C LEU A 149 -14.12 0.09 2.13
N PRO A 150 -14.19 1.41 2.39
CA PRO A 150 -13.93 2.05 3.70
C PRO A 150 -14.98 1.71 4.77
N PHE A 151 -15.13 0.41 5.05
CA PHE A 151 -16.07 -0.19 5.99
C PHE A 151 -15.35 -0.40 7.32
N VAL A 152 -15.45 0.62 8.16
CA VAL A 152 -14.86 0.65 9.51
C VAL A 152 -15.16 -0.61 10.32
N GLU A 153 -16.36 -1.17 10.20
CA GLU A 153 -16.77 -2.39 10.93
C GLU A 153 -15.90 -3.61 10.59
N TYR A 154 -15.46 -3.76 9.33
CA TYR A 154 -14.56 -4.86 8.95
C TYR A 154 -13.16 -4.68 9.53
N ILE A 155 -12.66 -3.44 9.59
CA ILE A 155 -11.37 -3.14 10.21
C ILE A 155 -11.44 -3.39 11.72
N ARG A 156 -12.51 -2.92 12.38
CA ARG A 156 -12.75 -3.17 13.82
C ARG A 156 -12.83 -4.66 14.13
N LYS A 157 -13.50 -5.44 13.28
CA LYS A 157 -13.54 -6.91 13.39
C LYS A 157 -12.14 -7.52 13.31
N GLY A 158 -11.31 -7.09 12.36
CA GLY A 158 -9.92 -7.53 12.26
C GLY A 158 -9.08 -7.18 13.49
N VAL A 159 -9.18 -5.93 13.97
CA VAL A 159 -8.52 -5.46 15.21
C VAL A 159 -8.89 -6.34 16.40
N GLU A 160 -10.18 -6.68 16.56
CA GLU A 160 -10.65 -7.49 17.68
C GLU A 160 -10.10 -8.92 17.61
N ILE A 161 -10.09 -9.54 16.42
CA ILE A 161 -9.50 -10.87 16.24
C ILE A 161 -8.00 -10.85 16.57
N PHE A 162 -7.25 -9.84 16.10
CA PHE A 162 -5.82 -9.73 16.44
C PHE A 162 -5.61 -9.55 17.95
N LYS A 163 -6.40 -8.70 18.62
CA LYS A 163 -6.35 -8.54 20.09
C LYS A 163 -6.53 -9.87 20.80
N GLN A 164 -7.54 -10.66 20.42
CA GLN A 164 -7.78 -11.98 21.00
C GLN A 164 -6.58 -12.92 20.83
N ILE A 165 -6.01 -12.99 19.61
CA ILE A 165 -4.83 -13.83 19.36
C ILE A 165 -3.63 -13.37 20.22
N THR A 166 -3.39 -12.06 20.33
CA THR A 166 -2.27 -11.53 21.12
C THR A 166 -2.43 -11.71 22.64
N ALA A 167 -3.68 -11.79 23.12
CA ALA A 167 -4.00 -12.11 24.51
C ALA A 167 -3.82 -13.62 24.80
N GLU A 168 -4.19 -14.47 23.84
CA GLU A 168 -3.98 -15.93 23.92
C GLU A 168 -2.50 -16.32 23.78
N ASP A 169 -1.73 -15.58 22.97
CA ASP A 169 -0.35 -15.88 22.64
C ASP A 169 0.47 -14.62 22.41
N VAL A 170 1.09 -14.18 23.50
CA VAL A 170 1.93 -12.98 23.49
C VAL A 170 3.14 -13.09 22.56
N CYS A 171 3.52 -14.30 22.12
CA CYS A 171 4.67 -14.58 21.25
C CYS A 171 4.28 -14.73 19.76
N TYR A 172 3.00 -14.57 19.41
CA TYR A 172 2.48 -14.68 18.05
C TYR A 172 2.65 -13.36 17.30
N TYR A 173 3.81 -13.18 16.67
CA TYR A 173 4.23 -11.90 16.10
C TYR A 173 3.36 -11.42 14.92
N ASP A 174 2.83 -12.33 14.08
CA ASP A 174 1.99 -11.94 12.94
C ASP A 174 0.71 -11.21 13.41
N ALA A 175 0.13 -11.59 14.55
CA ALA A 175 -1.03 -10.90 15.11
C ALA A 175 -0.67 -9.55 15.74
N TRP A 176 0.50 -9.41 16.36
CA TRP A 176 0.97 -8.11 16.87
C TRP A 176 1.21 -7.11 15.73
N ILE A 177 1.89 -7.53 14.67
CA ILE A 177 2.12 -6.70 13.48
C ILE A 177 0.78 -6.37 12.81
N GLY A 178 -0.09 -7.37 12.62
CA GLY A 178 -1.44 -7.18 12.07
C GLY A 178 -2.28 -6.20 12.89
N LEU A 179 -2.24 -6.29 14.22
CA LEU A 179 -2.93 -5.36 15.13
C LEU A 179 -2.47 -3.91 14.93
N GLY A 180 -1.16 -3.70 14.85
CA GLY A 180 -0.58 -2.38 14.63
C GLY A 180 -1.02 -1.76 13.31
N ARG A 181 -0.86 -2.50 12.21
CA ARG A 181 -1.26 -2.05 10.87
C ARG A 181 -2.77 -1.79 10.76
N ALA A 182 -3.58 -2.66 11.36
CA ALA A 182 -5.03 -2.51 11.40
C ALA A 182 -5.47 -1.25 12.17
N ARG A 183 -4.81 -0.94 13.30
CA ARG A 183 -5.09 0.28 14.08
C ARG A 183 -4.70 1.55 13.33
N ILE A 184 -3.58 1.57 12.61
CA ILE A 184 -3.19 2.70 11.75
C ILE A 184 -4.25 2.92 10.66
N SER A 185 -4.66 1.83 10.01
CA SER A 185 -5.68 1.88 8.94
C SER A 185 -7.03 2.34 9.46
N LEU A 186 -7.43 1.87 10.65
CA LEU A 186 -8.64 2.30 11.33
C LEU A 186 -8.61 3.80 11.63
N ALA A 187 -7.53 4.28 12.25
CA ALA A 187 -7.35 5.69 12.59
C ALA A 187 -7.43 6.60 11.36
N LYS A 188 -6.80 6.17 10.25
CA LYS A 188 -6.87 6.87 8.96
C LYS A 188 -8.32 7.01 8.46
N ILE A 189 -9.03 5.89 8.35
CA ILE A 189 -10.38 5.87 7.77
C ILE A 189 -11.40 6.57 8.68
N GLU A 190 -11.32 6.38 10.00
CA GLU A 190 -12.17 7.09 10.94
C GLU A 190 -11.97 8.61 10.85
N ARG A 191 -10.73 9.08 10.69
CA ARG A 191 -10.43 10.50 10.48
C ARG A 191 -11.01 11.00 9.15
N GLU A 192 -10.81 10.28 8.05
CA GLU A 192 -11.33 10.66 6.73
C GLU A 192 -12.87 10.75 6.74
N MET A 193 -13.55 9.82 7.42
CA MET A 193 -15.01 9.89 7.62
C MET A 193 -15.41 11.08 8.50
N THR A 194 -14.61 11.40 9.51
CA THR A 194 -14.86 12.52 10.42
C THR A 194 -14.66 13.88 9.74
N GLN A 195 -13.65 14.02 8.87
CA GLN A 195 -13.41 15.23 8.09
C GLN A 195 -14.54 15.55 7.10
N GLN A 196 -15.28 14.53 6.67
CA GLN A 196 -16.48 14.69 5.84
C GLN A 196 -17.73 15.10 6.65
N SER A 197 -17.65 15.07 7.99
CA SER A 197 -18.72 15.50 8.86
C SER A 197 -18.49 16.92 9.37
N ASP A 198 -19.53 17.75 9.38
CA ASP A 198 -19.51 19.10 9.95
C ASP A 198 -19.42 19.02 11.49
N LEU A 199 -18.21 18.80 12.01
CA LEU A 199 -17.94 18.77 13.45
C LEU A 199 -17.71 20.16 14.03
N SER A 200 -17.99 20.29 15.33
CA SER A 200 -17.56 21.44 16.14
C SER A 200 -16.06 21.38 16.48
N GLU A 201 -15.46 22.52 16.83
CA GLU A 201 -14.04 22.59 17.23
C GLU A 201 -13.68 21.72 18.45
N GLU A 202 -14.64 21.45 19.34
CA GLU A 202 -14.44 20.58 20.51
C GLU A 202 -14.38 19.10 20.08
N GLU A 203 -15.28 18.69 19.18
CA GLU A 203 -15.31 17.34 18.61
C GLU A 203 -14.08 17.06 17.73
N GLU A 204 -13.59 18.06 16.99
CA GLU A 204 -12.32 17.95 16.24
C GLU A 204 -11.12 17.65 17.17
N LYS A 205 -11.05 18.32 18.33
CA LYS A 205 -9.97 18.10 19.31
C LYS A 205 -10.04 16.72 19.95
N GLU A 206 -11.24 16.28 20.33
CA GLU A 206 -11.45 14.96 20.92
C GLU A 206 -11.14 13.83 19.92
N SER A 207 -11.55 14.01 18.67
CA SER A 207 -11.21 13.10 17.57
C SER A 207 -9.68 12.99 17.38
N SER A 208 -8.98 14.13 17.36
CA SER A 208 -7.51 14.15 17.24
C SER A 208 -6.79 13.44 18.39
N ILE A 209 -7.23 13.63 19.63
CA ILE A 209 -6.66 12.92 20.79
C ILE A 209 -6.87 11.41 20.67
N THR A 210 -8.06 11.00 20.22
CA THR A 210 -8.43 9.60 20.02
C THR A 210 -7.59 8.94 18.93
N GLU A 211 -7.34 9.66 17.84
CA GLU A 211 -6.45 9.25 16.75
C GLU A 211 -5.01 9.06 17.24
N GLN A 212 -4.45 10.04 17.97
CA GLN A 212 -3.09 9.95 18.51
C GLN A 212 -2.94 8.77 19.50
N ASN A 213 -3.95 8.53 20.34
CA ASN A 213 -3.97 7.38 21.24
C ASN A 213 -4.00 6.06 20.46
N SER A 214 -4.81 5.98 19.41
CA SER A 214 -4.89 4.81 18.53
C SER A 214 -3.57 4.53 17.82
N TYR A 215 -2.87 5.58 17.39
CA TYR A 215 -1.52 5.48 16.83
C TYR A 215 -0.50 4.98 17.83
N ASN A 216 -0.46 5.53 19.05
CA ASN A 216 0.49 5.06 20.08
C ASN A 216 0.28 3.57 20.39
N LEU A 217 -0.99 3.16 20.50
CA LEU A 217 -1.37 1.75 20.67
C LEU A 217 -1.01 0.88 19.45
N ALA A 218 -0.97 1.46 18.25
CA ALA A 218 -0.52 0.78 17.05
C ALA A 218 0.99 0.57 17.06
N THR A 219 1.77 1.61 17.36
CA THR A 219 3.24 1.54 17.43
C THR A 219 3.72 0.57 18.50
N ASP A 220 3.08 0.54 19.68
CA ASP A 220 3.41 -0.42 20.73
C ASP A 220 3.22 -1.88 20.26
N ALA A 221 2.15 -2.14 19.49
CA ALA A 221 1.88 -3.45 18.92
C ALA A 221 2.91 -3.82 17.83
N LEU A 222 3.26 -2.87 16.96
CA LEU A 222 4.29 -3.05 15.94
C LEU A 222 5.66 -3.34 16.56
N ASP A 223 6.09 -2.54 17.54
CA ASP A 223 7.37 -2.70 18.23
C ASP A 223 7.48 -4.08 18.89
N LYS A 224 6.40 -4.51 19.55
CA LYS A 224 6.35 -5.84 20.16
C LYS A 224 6.42 -6.96 19.13
N GLY A 225 5.60 -6.89 18.07
CA GLY A 225 5.58 -7.89 17.00
C GLY A 225 6.92 -8.00 16.27
N LEU A 226 7.48 -6.86 15.87
CA LEU A 226 8.76 -6.76 15.19
C LEU A 226 9.92 -7.22 16.07
N SER A 227 9.91 -6.91 17.37
CA SER A 227 10.93 -7.40 18.32
C SER A 227 10.93 -8.93 18.43
N ILE A 228 9.75 -9.55 18.54
CA ILE A 228 9.61 -11.01 18.55
C ILE A 228 10.10 -11.60 17.23
N LEU A 229 9.69 -11.01 16.10
CA LEU A 229 10.07 -11.47 14.76
C LEU A 229 11.58 -11.38 14.53
N ARG A 230 12.23 -10.29 14.95
CA ARG A 230 13.68 -10.07 14.84
C ARG A 230 14.49 -11.21 15.46
N SER A 231 14.00 -11.78 16.57
CA SER A 231 14.65 -12.91 17.24
C SER A 231 14.50 -14.24 16.52
N LYS A 232 13.46 -14.39 15.68
CA LYS A 232 13.08 -15.64 15.01
C LYS A 232 13.58 -15.71 13.57
N ASP A 233 13.40 -14.63 12.82
CA ASP A 233 13.69 -14.55 11.40
C ASP A 233 14.09 -13.10 11.03
N LYS A 234 15.39 -12.88 10.83
CA LYS A 234 15.94 -11.56 10.51
C LYS A 234 15.53 -11.07 9.12
N ASP A 235 15.32 -12.00 8.18
CA ASP A 235 14.97 -11.66 6.80
C ASP A 235 13.51 -11.26 6.70
N LYS A 236 12.63 -12.02 7.35
CA LYS A 236 11.21 -11.65 7.50
C LYS A 236 11.07 -10.36 8.31
N TYR A 237 11.83 -10.19 9.40
CA TYR A 237 11.87 -8.93 10.16
C TYR A 237 12.18 -7.72 9.28
N MET A 238 13.21 -7.81 8.43
CA MET A 238 13.59 -6.71 7.55
C MET A 238 12.48 -6.39 6.55
N THR A 239 11.89 -7.42 5.95
CA THR A 239 10.77 -7.27 5.00
C THR A 239 9.56 -6.61 5.66
N GLU A 240 9.13 -7.10 6.82
CA GLU A 240 7.99 -6.52 7.56
C GLU A 240 8.27 -5.11 8.06
N SER A 241 9.49 -4.81 8.50
CA SER A 241 9.86 -3.45 8.97
C SER A 241 9.80 -2.43 7.83
N ILE A 242 10.21 -2.81 6.61
CA ILE A 242 10.09 -1.96 5.41
C ILE A 242 8.61 -1.71 5.08
N LEU A 243 7.76 -2.75 5.14
CA LEU A 243 6.31 -2.60 4.92
C LEU A 243 5.65 -1.72 5.98
N VAL A 244 6.03 -1.88 7.25
CA VAL A 244 5.54 -1.00 8.33
C VAL A 244 5.97 0.45 8.11
N ALA A 245 7.22 0.69 7.69
CA ALA A 245 7.69 2.04 7.37
C ALA A 245 6.91 2.66 6.19
N LYS A 246 6.55 1.86 5.18
CA LYS A 246 5.67 2.28 4.08
C LYS A 246 4.28 2.68 4.59
N ASP A 247 3.64 1.83 5.41
CA ASP A 247 2.31 2.11 5.96
C ASP A 247 2.31 3.39 6.81
N LEU A 248 3.37 3.60 7.61
CA LEU A 248 3.54 4.83 8.40
C LEU A 248 3.76 6.06 7.53
N LYS A 249 4.55 5.95 6.45
CA LYS A 249 4.71 7.04 5.46
C LYS A 249 3.36 7.42 4.89
N GLU A 250 2.59 6.45 4.40
CA GLU A 250 1.27 6.69 3.81
C GLU A 250 0.29 7.31 4.81
N TYR A 251 0.31 6.83 6.06
CA TYR A 251 -0.49 7.41 7.12
C TYR A 251 -0.08 8.86 7.42
N ALA A 252 1.21 9.16 7.54
CA ALA A 252 1.71 10.52 7.74
C ALA A 252 1.24 11.48 6.64
N LEU A 253 1.29 11.04 5.37
CA LEU A 253 0.86 11.86 4.24
C LEU A 253 -0.65 12.06 4.16
N SER A 254 -1.43 11.13 4.70
CA SER A 254 -2.89 11.29 4.83
C SER A 254 -3.29 12.31 5.90
N ILE A 255 -2.38 12.66 6.82
CA ILE A 255 -2.59 13.71 7.83
C ILE A 255 -2.20 15.05 7.19
N ASN A 256 -3.08 15.59 6.35
CA ASN A 256 -2.81 16.84 5.65
C ASN A 256 -3.58 18.02 6.26
N HIS A 257 -3.10 18.52 7.41
CA HIS A 257 -3.46 19.85 7.91
C HIS A 257 -2.26 20.50 8.59
N SER A 258 -2.07 21.80 8.36
CA SER A 258 -1.06 22.64 9.01
C SER A 258 -1.08 22.60 10.55
N LYS A 259 -2.18 22.11 11.14
CA LYS A 259 -2.37 21.90 12.58
C LYS A 259 -1.59 20.70 13.15
N PHE A 260 -1.13 19.74 12.34
CA PHE A 260 -0.57 18.46 12.82
C PHE A 260 0.90 18.21 12.49
N ASN A 261 1.67 19.25 12.18
CA ASN A 261 3.08 19.13 11.78
C ASN A 261 3.91 18.27 12.75
N ASP A 262 3.78 18.49 14.07
CA ASP A 262 4.52 17.73 15.10
C ASP A 262 4.14 16.24 15.09
N TYR A 263 2.85 15.93 14.88
CA TYR A 263 2.35 14.57 14.83
C TYR A 263 2.81 13.85 13.56
N THR A 264 2.71 14.50 12.40
CA THR A 264 3.25 14.00 11.13
C THR A 264 4.76 13.75 11.23
N GLN A 265 5.51 14.68 11.83
CA GLN A 265 6.94 14.53 12.07
C GLN A 265 7.24 13.32 12.96
N LYS A 266 6.47 13.09 14.03
CA LYS A 266 6.62 11.92 14.91
C LYS A 266 6.44 10.61 14.13
N ILE A 267 5.44 10.54 13.25
CA ILE A 267 5.14 9.34 12.46
C ILE A 267 6.26 9.06 11.45
N LEU A 268 6.69 10.08 10.69
CA LEU A 268 7.79 9.94 9.72
C LEU A 268 9.10 9.56 10.41
N SER A 269 9.37 10.11 11.60
CA SER A 269 10.55 9.76 12.39
C SER A 269 10.52 8.30 12.84
N GLN A 270 9.34 7.79 13.23
CA GLN A 270 9.18 6.37 13.57
C GLN A 270 9.40 5.45 12.36
N ALA A 271 8.89 5.83 11.18
CA ALA A 271 9.13 5.09 9.95
C ALA A 271 10.63 5.01 9.62
N ILE A 272 11.35 6.13 9.75
CA ILE A 272 12.81 6.18 9.58
C ILE A 272 13.52 5.30 10.62
N ASN A 273 13.06 5.29 11.88
CA ASN A 273 13.67 4.48 12.93
C ASN A 273 13.62 2.97 12.60
N TYR A 274 12.52 2.47 12.03
CA TYR A 274 12.44 1.08 11.57
C TYR A 274 13.45 0.78 10.45
N LEU A 275 13.58 1.68 9.47
CA LEU A 275 14.55 1.55 8.37
C LEU A 275 16.00 1.64 8.87
N GLN A 276 16.28 2.55 9.80
CA GLN A 276 17.57 2.72 10.45
C GLN A 276 17.95 1.45 11.25
N THR A 277 17.00 0.86 11.99
CA THR A 277 17.24 -0.40 12.71
C THR A 277 17.53 -1.56 11.74
N CYS A 278 16.88 -1.57 10.57
CA CYS A 278 17.20 -2.53 9.51
C CYS A 278 18.60 -2.29 8.92
N TYR A 279 18.98 -1.04 8.72
CA TYR A 279 20.31 -0.66 8.23
C TYR A 279 21.42 -1.08 9.20
N GLU A 280 21.20 -0.90 10.50
CA GLU A 280 22.11 -1.34 11.56
C GLU A 280 22.22 -2.87 11.65
N LEU A 281 21.16 -3.59 11.24
CA LEU A 281 21.15 -5.04 11.23
C LEU A 281 21.92 -5.61 10.02
N ASP A 282 21.68 -5.07 8.81
CA ASP A 282 22.37 -5.45 7.57
C ASP A 282 22.29 -4.30 6.55
N SER A 283 23.29 -3.40 6.61
CA SER A 283 23.35 -2.20 5.78
C SER A 283 23.43 -2.54 4.28
N LYS A 284 24.20 -3.57 3.93
CA LYS A 284 24.39 -3.99 2.55
C LYS A 284 23.08 -4.46 1.93
N LYS A 285 22.32 -5.28 2.67
CA LYS A 285 21.02 -5.78 2.20
C LYS A 285 20.01 -4.64 2.01
N LEU A 286 19.98 -3.68 2.93
CA LEU A 286 19.07 -2.53 2.82
C LEU A 286 19.48 -1.57 1.68
N ASP A 287 20.77 -1.33 1.48
CA ASP A 287 21.29 -0.49 0.39
C ASP A 287 21.00 -1.07 -1.00
N GLN A 288 20.89 -2.40 -1.11
CA GLN A 288 20.53 -3.10 -2.35
C GLN A 288 19.02 -3.19 -2.58
N ASN A 289 18.20 -2.76 -1.62
CA ASN A 289 16.76 -2.79 -1.72
C ASN A 289 16.22 -1.42 -2.17
N ASN A 290 16.06 -1.24 -3.48
CA ASN A 290 15.60 0.01 -4.10
C ASN A 290 14.29 0.52 -3.48
N PHE A 291 13.33 -0.38 -3.26
CA PHE A 291 12.06 -0.07 -2.62
C PHE A 291 12.26 0.53 -1.21
N ALA A 292 13.08 -0.11 -0.37
CA ALA A 292 13.38 0.40 0.98
C ALA A 292 14.08 1.76 0.94
N GLN A 293 15.01 1.97 0.00
CA GLN A 293 15.66 3.27 -0.21
C GLN A 293 14.65 4.34 -0.64
N GLY A 294 13.69 3.99 -1.49
CA GLY A 294 12.62 4.89 -1.93
C GLY A 294 11.70 5.33 -0.79
N ILE A 295 11.29 4.39 0.07
CA ILE A 295 10.53 4.72 1.28
C ILE A 295 11.35 5.62 2.22
N TRP A 296 12.63 5.28 2.45
CA TRP A 296 13.49 6.08 3.32
C TRP A 296 13.66 7.51 2.81
N GLY A 297 14.02 7.64 1.54
CA GLY A 297 14.21 8.94 0.90
C GLY A 297 12.92 9.76 0.89
N SER A 298 11.77 9.13 0.66
CA SER A 298 10.46 9.79 0.77
C SER A 298 10.23 10.36 2.17
N CYS A 299 10.43 9.56 3.23
CA CYS A 299 10.25 10.03 4.61
C CYS A 299 11.16 11.22 4.94
N LEU A 300 12.43 11.17 4.50
CA LEU A 300 13.38 12.26 4.68
C LEU A 300 12.96 13.54 3.93
N TYR A 301 12.48 13.39 2.70
CA TYR A 301 11.97 14.51 1.91
C TYR A 301 10.80 15.20 2.62
N TYR A 302 9.79 14.44 3.06
CA TYR A 302 8.63 15.02 3.72
C TYR A 302 8.97 15.64 5.08
N LEU A 303 9.93 15.07 5.83
CA LEU A 303 10.47 15.72 7.02
C LEU A 303 11.18 17.04 6.70
N ALA A 304 11.98 17.10 5.63
CA ALA A 304 12.60 18.33 5.18
C ALA A 304 11.52 19.37 4.81
N LYS A 305 10.50 18.97 4.03
CA LYS A 305 9.39 19.82 3.61
C LYS A 305 8.63 20.43 4.80
N LEU A 306 8.45 19.70 5.90
CA LEU A 306 7.80 20.25 7.12
C LEU A 306 8.65 21.32 7.82
N LYS A 307 9.96 21.34 7.59
CA LYS A 307 10.92 22.26 8.21
C LYS A 307 11.21 23.52 7.40
N THR A 308 10.66 23.66 6.19
CA THR A 308 10.92 24.82 5.30
C THR A 308 10.47 26.16 5.87
N ASN A 309 9.52 26.16 6.82
CA ASN A 309 8.92 27.38 7.39
C ASN A 309 9.52 27.80 8.74
N GLN A 310 10.71 27.33 9.11
CA GLN A 310 11.32 27.60 10.42
C GLN A 310 12.62 28.42 10.30
N ASP A 311 12.55 29.72 10.60
CA ASP A 311 13.61 30.73 10.40
C ASP A 311 14.77 30.69 11.42
N SER A 312 15.33 29.51 11.72
CA SER A 312 16.55 29.42 12.53
C SER A 312 17.72 28.80 11.75
N ASN A 313 18.95 29.31 11.97
CA ASN A 313 20.16 28.79 11.32
C ASN A 313 20.38 27.28 11.58
N ASP A 314 19.95 26.77 12.75
CA ASP A 314 20.03 25.35 13.05
C ASP A 314 19.03 24.52 12.20
N TYR A 315 17.85 25.08 11.92
CA TYR A 315 16.87 24.45 11.03
C TYR A 315 17.33 24.42 9.58
N ILE A 316 18.00 25.46 9.09
CA ILE A 316 18.54 25.47 7.72
C ILE A 316 19.59 24.36 7.55
N ARG A 317 20.50 24.16 8.52
CA ARG A 317 21.49 23.08 8.45
C ARG A 317 20.82 21.71 8.47
N GLU A 318 19.87 21.49 9.38
CA GLU A 318 19.17 20.21 9.48
C GLU A 318 18.34 19.91 8.22
N PHE A 319 17.64 20.92 7.71
CA PHE A 319 16.91 20.86 6.44
C PHE A 319 17.82 20.44 5.29
N LYS A 320 19.00 21.06 5.14
CA LYS A 320 19.99 20.72 4.10
C LYS A 320 20.44 19.26 4.21
N LEU A 321 20.68 18.77 5.43
CA LEU A 321 21.10 17.39 5.66
C LEU A 321 19.99 16.40 5.29
N LEU A 322 18.75 16.66 5.74
CA LEU A 322 17.60 15.82 5.43
C LEU A 322 17.34 15.76 3.93
N LEU A 323 17.33 16.90 3.24
CA LEU A 323 17.01 16.97 1.82
C LEU A 323 18.09 16.30 0.95
N ASN A 324 19.37 16.53 1.24
CA ASN A 324 20.44 15.86 0.52
C ASN A 324 20.44 14.34 0.75
N SER A 325 20.16 13.90 1.98
CA SER A 325 20.01 12.47 2.27
C SER A 325 18.80 11.87 1.55
N ALA A 326 17.67 12.61 1.49
CA ALA A 326 16.50 12.19 0.73
C ALA A 326 16.83 11.94 -0.74
N ILE A 327 17.51 12.88 -1.40
CA ILE A 327 17.92 12.77 -2.80
C ILE A 327 18.86 11.57 -3.01
N GLU A 328 19.87 11.37 -2.14
CA GLU A 328 20.77 10.21 -2.24
C GLU A 328 20.01 8.88 -2.21
N LYS A 329 19.04 8.74 -1.30
CA LYS A 329 18.25 7.52 -1.14
C LYS A 329 17.28 7.34 -2.32
N LEU A 330 16.62 8.40 -2.77
CA LEU A 330 15.70 8.37 -3.92
C LEU A 330 16.43 8.05 -5.24
N LEU A 331 17.67 8.52 -5.43
CA LEU A 331 18.49 8.14 -6.59
C LEU A 331 18.79 6.64 -6.64
N LYS A 332 18.99 5.98 -5.48
CA LYS A 332 19.11 4.51 -5.43
C LYS A 332 17.79 3.82 -5.80
N ALA A 333 16.67 4.44 -5.45
CA ALA A 333 15.32 3.94 -5.75
C ALA A 333 14.88 4.20 -7.20
N TYR A 334 15.62 5.00 -7.98
CA TYR A 334 15.27 5.38 -9.34
C TYR A 334 15.09 4.18 -10.30
N ASN A 335 15.80 3.08 -10.04
CA ASN A 335 15.65 1.81 -10.76
C ASN A 335 14.67 0.83 -10.11
N ASP A 336 13.84 1.27 -9.15
CA ASP A 336 12.77 0.44 -8.60
C ASP A 336 11.69 0.17 -9.67
N SER A 337 10.99 -0.95 -9.52
CA SER A 337 9.94 -1.37 -10.47
C SER A 337 8.53 -1.33 -9.89
N LEU A 338 8.39 -1.16 -8.58
CA LEU A 338 7.10 -1.24 -7.88
C LEU A 338 6.46 0.13 -7.70
N GLU A 339 7.24 1.14 -7.30
CA GLU A 339 6.77 2.51 -7.07
C GLU A 339 7.63 3.53 -7.84
N LYS A 340 8.06 3.16 -9.06
CA LYS A 340 8.98 4.00 -9.86
C LYS A 340 8.40 5.39 -10.10
N ASP A 341 7.16 5.47 -10.56
CA ASP A 341 6.41 6.71 -10.80
C ASP A 341 6.45 7.62 -9.56
N ARG A 342 6.09 7.07 -8.39
CA ARG A 342 6.03 7.82 -7.14
C ARG A 342 7.40 8.26 -6.64
N PHE A 343 8.40 7.37 -6.68
CA PHE A 343 9.75 7.73 -6.22
C PHE A 343 10.40 8.75 -7.14
N THR A 344 10.19 8.65 -8.46
CA THR A 344 10.65 9.64 -9.43
C THR A 344 9.95 10.98 -9.23
N GLU A 345 8.65 11.00 -8.95
CA GLU A 345 7.92 12.23 -8.63
C GLU A 345 8.53 12.93 -7.39
N ILE A 346 8.70 12.17 -6.30
CA ILE A 346 9.26 12.69 -5.05
C ILE A 346 10.71 13.15 -5.24
N LEU A 347 11.50 12.46 -6.05
CA LEU A 347 12.86 12.88 -6.41
C LEU A 347 12.84 14.23 -7.14
N GLY A 348 11.94 14.40 -8.11
CA GLY A 348 11.75 15.66 -8.80
C GLY A 348 11.37 16.79 -7.84
N GLN A 349 10.39 16.54 -6.97
CA GLN A 349 9.97 17.48 -5.93
C GLN A 349 11.11 17.83 -4.94
N ALA A 350 11.97 16.87 -4.60
CA ALA A 350 13.13 17.09 -3.74
C ALA A 350 14.18 17.99 -4.41
N TYR A 351 14.42 17.81 -5.71
CA TYR A 351 15.29 18.68 -6.48
C TYR A 351 14.73 20.10 -6.64
N ILE A 352 13.44 20.25 -6.94
CA ILE A 352 12.78 21.57 -6.96
C ILE A 352 12.91 22.23 -5.58
N LEU A 353 12.66 21.51 -4.49
CA LEU A 353 12.82 22.04 -3.15
C LEU A 353 14.27 22.45 -2.86
N LYS A 354 15.27 21.75 -3.41
CA LYS A 354 16.69 22.06 -3.25
C LYS A 354 17.06 23.44 -3.81
N THR A 355 16.37 23.91 -4.86
CA THR A 355 16.58 25.26 -5.40
C THR A 355 16.40 26.38 -4.36
N THR A 356 15.56 26.15 -3.35
CA THR A 356 15.23 27.14 -2.30
C THR A 356 16.33 27.34 -1.26
N ILE A 357 17.33 26.44 -1.21
CA ILE A 357 18.38 26.44 -0.18
C ILE A 357 19.79 26.52 -0.71
N GLU A 358 19.98 26.32 -2.01
CA GLU A 358 21.25 26.56 -2.64
C GLU A 358 21.48 28.05 -2.83
N SER A 359 22.74 28.45 -2.74
CA SER A 359 23.15 29.85 -2.89
C SER A 359 24.00 30.06 -4.14
N ASP A 360 24.42 28.98 -4.78
CA ASP A 360 25.20 28.95 -6.00
C ASP A 360 24.26 28.81 -7.21
N GLU A 361 24.31 29.76 -8.13
CA GLU A 361 23.36 29.86 -9.24
C GLU A 361 23.44 28.65 -10.18
N GLU A 362 24.64 28.13 -10.44
CA GLU A 362 24.82 26.92 -11.26
C GLU A 362 24.16 25.69 -10.60
N GLN A 363 24.33 25.52 -9.29
CA GLN A 363 23.66 24.44 -8.54
C GLN A 363 22.14 24.61 -8.46
N ILE A 364 21.64 25.85 -8.42
CA ILE A 364 20.19 26.13 -8.47
C ILE A 364 19.64 25.68 -9.83
N ILE A 365 20.28 26.07 -10.93
CA ILE A 365 19.86 25.70 -12.29
C ILE A 365 19.93 24.18 -12.46
N GLU A 366 21.05 23.55 -12.08
CA GLU A 366 21.21 22.09 -12.19
C GLU A 366 20.14 21.33 -11.38
N ALA A 367 19.81 21.79 -10.17
CA ALA A 367 18.76 21.19 -9.37
C ALA A 367 17.38 21.39 -10.00
N TYR A 368 17.10 22.58 -10.55
CA TYR A 368 15.84 22.85 -11.23
C TYR A 368 15.65 21.95 -12.46
N ASP A 369 16.66 21.84 -13.32
CA ASP A 369 16.62 21.01 -14.53
C ASP A 369 16.40 19.53 -14.21
N LYS A 370 17.14 18.98 -13.24
CA LYS A 370 16.95 17.60 -12.77
C LYS A 370 15.56 17.39 -12.16
N GLY A 371 15.07 18.40 -11.45
CA GLY A 371 13.72 18.40 -10.90
C GLY A 371 12.66 18.24 -11.99
N LEU A 372 12.76 19.06 -13.05
CA LEU A 372 11.84 19.00 -14.18
C LEU A 372 11.93 17.69 -14.96
N GLU A 373 13.13 17.17 -15.20
CA GLU A 373 13.33 15.89 -15.88
C GLU A 373 12.62 14.75 -15.15
N CYS A 374 12.82 14.66 -13.83
CA CYS A 374 12.17 13.65 -13.00
C CYS A 374 10.64 13.81 -13.02
N LEU A 375 10.11 15.02 -12.84
CA LEU A 375 8.65 15.23 -12.83
C LEU A 375 8.00 14.88 -14.18
N LYS A 376 8.64 15.21 -15.30
CA LYS A 376 8.20 14.82 -16.64
C LYS A 376 8.21 13.30 -16.82
N GLU A 377 9.26 12.62 -16.36
CA GLU A 377 9.32 11.15 -16.42
C GLU A 377 8.23 10.51 -15.55
N ALA A 378 8.04 10.99 -14.32
CA ALA A 378 6.97 10.50 -13.44
C ALA A 378 5.59 10.65 -14.08
N TYR A 379 5.32 11.79 -14.72
CA TYR A 379 4.08 12.02 -15.43
C TYR A 379 3.92 11.11 -16.65
N LYS A 380 4.99 10.81 -17.39
CA LYS A 380 4.96 9.81 -18.47
C LYS A 380 4.64 8.40 -17.96
N LEU A 381 5.08 8.05 -16.75
CA LEU A 381 4.79 6.76 -16.12
C LEU A 381 3.35 6.68 -15.59
N PHE A 382 2.78 7.80 -15.14
CA PHE A 382 1.41 7.87 -14.65
C PHE A 382 0.71 9.19 -15.09
N PRO A 383 0.21 9.27 -16.34
CA PRO A 383 -0.35 10.49 -16.92
C PRO A 383 -1.65 10.98 -16.26
N ASP A 384 -2.38 10.09 -15.58
CA ASP A 384 -3.65 10.41 -14.92
C ASP A 384 -3.47 11.12 -13.56
N ASN A 385 -2.23 11.44 -13.17
CA ASN A 385 -1.94 12.15 -11.93
C ASN A 385 -2.22 13.66 -12.08
N GLU A 386 -3.45 14.07 -11.79
CA GLU A 386 -3.87 15.48 -11.86
C GLU A 386 -3.01 16.41 -10.98
N ASN A 387 -2.64 15.97 -9.77
CA ASN A 387 -1.79 16.77 -8.87
C ASN A 387 -0.40 17.03 -9.48
N LEU A 388 0.18 16.03 -10.13
CA LEU A 388 1.47 16.18 -10.81
C LEU A 388 1.34 17.06 -12.07
N ARG A 389 0.24 16.93 -12.81
CA ARG A 389 -0.07 17.81 -13.94
C ARG A 389 -0.14 19.26 -13.49
N ASP A 390 -0.89 19.55 -12.42
CA ASP A 390 -1.02 20.89 -11.86
C ASP A 390 0.32 21.45 -11.37
N GLN A 391 1.17 20.60 -10.79
CA GLN A 391 2.53 20.97 -10.41
C GLN A 391 3.37 21.34 -11.65
N LEU A 392 3.29 20.57 -12.73
CA LEU A 392 4.01 20.84 -13.98
C LEU A 392 3.51 22.12 -14.68
N VAL A 393 2.20 22.38 -14.64
CA VAL A 393 1.62 23.65 -15.10
C VAL A 393 2.13 24.83 -14.26
N THR A 394 2.19 24.67 -12.93
CA THR A 394 2.71 25.72 -12.01
C THR A 394 4.19 26.03 -12.26
N LEU A 395 4.92 25.07 -12.81
CA LEU A 395 6.34 25.21 -13.19
C LEU A 395 6.51 25.68 -14.65
N ASP A 396 5.43 26.13 -15.31
CA ASP A 396 5.39 26.57 -16.72
C ASP A 396 5.92 25.52 -17.71
N VAL A 397 5.79 24.22 -17.37
CA VAL A 397 6.19 23.11 -18.25
C VAL A 397 5.10 22.77 -19.26
N PHE A 398 3.84 22.90 -18.86
CA PHE A 398 2.67 22.68 -19.70
C PHE A 398 1.86 23.96 -19.79
N ASP A 399 1.35 24.27 -20.98
CA ASP A 399 0.42 25.38 -21.15
C ASP A 399 -0.86 25.11 -20.38
N SER A 400 -1.29 26.07 -19.57
CA SER A 400 -2.53 26.02 -18.77
C SER A 400 -3.80 25.80 -19.60
N ASN A 401 -3.72 25.96 -20.92
CA ASN A 401 -4.79 25.70 -21.89
C ASN A 401 -4.67 24.38 -22.67
N SER A 402 -3.64 23.55 -22.42
CA SER A 402 -3.46 22.26 -23.09
C SER A 402 -4.35 21.18 -22.44
N GLY A 403 -5.65 21.31 -22.65
CA GLY A 403 -6.53 20.16 -22.59
C GLY A 403 -6.18 19.22 -23.72
N ASN A 404 -5.45 18.14 -23.42
CA ASN A 404 -5.37 16.94 -24.26
C ASN A 404 -4.73 17.07 -25.66
N GLU A 405 -3.71 17.90 -25.85
CA GLU A 405 -2.95 17.90 -27.11
C GLU A 405 -1.45 17.67 -26.86
N ASP A 406 -1.01 16.50 -27.33
CA ASP A 406 0.26 16.25 -28.01
C ASP A 406 1.55 16.10 -27.18
N LEU A 407 1.77 14.85 -26.73
CA LEU A 407 3.09 14.23 -26.83
C LEU A 407 3.35 13.88 -28.31
N GLU A 408 3.57 14.89 -29.16
CA GLU A 408 4.15 14.63 -30.48
C GLU A 408 5.62 14.22 -30.28
N GLU A 409 5.92 13.01 -30.73
CA GLU A 409 7.26 12.47 -30.87
C GLU A 409 8.10 13.47 -31.66
N GLY A 410 9.24 13.89 -31.10
CA GLY A 410 10.20 14.69 -31.85
C GLY A 410 10.72 13.89 -33.03
N GLU A 411 10.20 14.18 -34.22
CA GLU A 411 10.85 13.82 -35.48
C GLU A 411 12.21 14.54 -35.50
N GLU A 412 13.28 13.76 -35.53
CA GLU A 412 14.63 14.27 -35.75
C GLU A 412 14.69 14.85 -37.18
N ASP A 413 14.82 16.18 -37.26
CA ASP A 413 15.24 16.89 -38.46
C ASP A 413 16.63 16.42 -38.87
N GLU A 414 16.72 15.52 -39.86
CA GLU A 414 17.94 15.35 -40.66
C GLU A 414 17.97 16.46 -41.72
N GLU A 415 18.55 17.61 -41.35
CA GLU A 415 19.05 18.58 -42.33
C GLU A 415 20.26 18.03 -43.11
N GLU A 416 20.23 18.33 -44.40
CA GLU A 416 21.14 18.00 -45.49
C GLU A 416 22.63 18.25 -45.19
N GLU A 417 23.52 17.45 -45.82
CA GLU A 417 24.63 18.00 -46.61
C GLU A 417 25.32 16.93 -47.52
N GLU A 418 25.42 17.31 -48.81
CA GLU A 418 26.18 16.78 -49.98
C GLU A 418 25.69 15.58 -50.81
#